data_AF-K1R081-F1
#
_entry.id   AF-K1R081-F1
#
_cell.length_a   1.000
_cell.length_b   1.000
_cell.length_c   1.000
_cell.angle_alpha   90.00
_cell.angle_beta   90.00
_cell.angle_gamma   90.00
#
_symmetry.space_group_name_H-M   'P 1'
#
loop_
_entity.id
_entity.type
_entity.pdbx_description
1 polymer ?
#
loop_
_entity_poly.entity_id
_entity_poly.type
_entity_poly.pdbx_seq_one_letter_code
_entity_poly.pdbx_strand_id
1 'polypeptide(L)'
;MAVLEGDCEDSVSDSAKSCQTQSCTNCGGDGSCNMNSVCNNGCLPGFYSLACAQSCGKCGGNGSCNRLSRFCDESSCLPRYFGPLCIQLCPLNCGGDGSCDFQTANCLQGCKSRFSGTRCELSVACPSSTCRDPCQSINGGICTSGCRSGYFGEICNRVCNCQNNGACVQDTGVCESISQTTSVTVPTKFSDGKTAYQRAPAEGDPNNYGS
;
A
#
# COMPACT_ATOMS: atom_id res chain seq x y z
N MET A 1 5.81 38.67 4.50
CA MET A 1 5.25 39.62 3.51
C MET A 1 6.35 40.59 3.15
N ALA A 2 6.93 40.46 1.96
CA ALA A 2 7.79 41.51 1.41
C ALA A 2 6.86 42.47 0.66
N VAL A 3 6.68 43.68 1.18
CA VAL A 3 5.93 44.75 0.51
C VAL A 3 6.97 45.54 -0.28
N LEU A 4 6.96 45.40 -1.60
CA LEU A 4 7.65 46.37 -2.45
C LEU A 4 6.76 47.60 -2.53
N GLU A 5 7.28 48.75 -2.11
CA GLU A 5 6.64 50.05 -2.28
C GLU A 5 6.49 50.31 -3.78
N GLY A 6 5.29 50.05 -4.31
CA GLY A 6 4.89 50.52 -5.61
C GLY A 6 4.45 51.98 -5.48
N ASP A 7 5.06 52.84 -6.28
CA ASP A 7 4.72 54.27 -6.36
C ASP A 7 3.20 54.44 -6.50
N CYS A 8 2.60 55.17 -5.56
CA CYS A 8 1.23 55.62 -5.67
C CYS A 8 1.19 56.67 -6.79
N GLU A 9 0.59 56.37 -7.95
CA GLU A 9 0.32 57.43 -8.91
C GLU A 9 -0.62 58.46 -8.28
N ASP A 10 -0.11 59.68 -8.14
CA ASP A 10 -0.88 60.83 -7.69
C ASP A 10 -1.95 61.16 -8.73
N SER A 11 -3.17 60.66 -8.49
CA SER A 11 -4.38 61.22 -9.09
C SER A 11 -5.16 61.96 -8.00
N VAL A 12 -5.02 63.28 -8.00
CA VAL A 12 -5.85 64.20 -7.23
C VAL A 12 -7.25 64.22 -7.86
N SER A 13 -8.21 63.55 -7.24
CA SER A 13 -9.55 64.08 -6.92
C SER A 13 -10.48 62.96 -6.43
N ASP A 14 -10.93 63.09 -5.18
CA ASP A 14 -12.13 62.49 -4.59
C ASP A 14 -12.48 61.03 -4.96
N SER A 15 -11.90 60.08 -4.21
CA SER A 15 -12.51 58.84 -3.67
C SER A 15 -11.39 57.83 -3.33
N ALA A 16 -11.41 57.28 -2.12
CA ALA A 16 -10.55 56.20 -1.59
C ALA A 16 -9.39 55.73 -2.49
N LYS A 17 -8.14 56.12 -2.16
CA LYS A 17 -6.91 55.56 -2.75
C LYS A 17 -6.87 54.04 -2.49
N SER A 18 -7.32 53.25 -3.45
CA SER A 18 -7.11 51.81 -3.46
C SER A 18 -5.71 51.55 -3.99
N CYS A 19 -4.70 51.56 -3.12
CA CYS A 19 -3.40 50.99 -3.46
C CYS A 19 -3.65 49.53 -3.86
N GLN A 20 -3.54 49.20 -5.14
CA GLN A 20 -3.45 47.79 -5.53
C GLN A 20 -2.12 47.27 -4.98
N THR A 21 -2.15 46.72 -3.77
CA THR A 21 -1.01 46.02 -3.20
C THR A 21 -0.65 44.88 -4.13
N GLN A 22 0.46 45.01 -4.85
CA GLN A 22 0.95 43.97 -5.74
C GLN A 22 1.34 42.75 -4.89
N SER A 23 0.50 41.72 -4.93
CA SER A 23 0.69 40.53 -4.09
C SER A 23 1.53 39.51 -4.83
N CYS A 24 2.84 39.49 -4.56
CA CYS A 24 3.72 38.43 -5.04
C CYS A 24 3.47 37.15 -4.22
N THR A 25 2.55 36.31 -4.68
CA THR A 25 2.21 35.05 -4.01
C THR A 25 3.02 33.89 -4.57
N ASN A 26 3.53 33.03 -3.69
CA ASN A 26 4.22 31.78 -4.05
C ASN A 26 5.45 31.95 -4.96
N CYS A 27 6.06 33.14 -5.00
CA CYS A 27 7.35 33.33 -5.66
C CYS A 27 8.48 32.69 -4.83
N GLY A 28 9.39 31.99 -5.51
CA GLY A 28 10.59 31.41 -4.91
C GLY A 28 11.68 32.45 -4.62
N GLY A 29 12.78 32.01 -4.02
CA GLY A 29 13.93 32.87 -3.70
C GLY A 29 13.59 33.93 -2.64
N ASP A 30 13.75 35.20 -3.01
CA ASP A 30 13.42 36.36 -2.18
C ASP A 30 11.92 36.72 -2.17
N GLY A 31 11.10 35.98 -2.91
CA GLY A 31 9.66 36.23 -3.01
C GLY A 31 9.29 37.42 -3.91
N SER A 32 10.22 37.94 -4.73
CA SER A 32 9.99 39.11 -5.57
C SER A 32 9.29 38.80 -6.90
N CYS A 33 8.51 39.77 -7.39
CA CYS A 33 7.85 39.75 -8.69
C CYS A 33 7.93 41.12 -9.38
N ASN A 34 7.79 41.16 -10.71
CA ASN A 34 7.80 42.41 -11.48
C ASN A 34 6.42 43.12 -11.46
N MET A 35 6.32 44.28 -12.12
CA MET A 35 5.07 45.06 -12.22
C MET A 35 3.87 44.32 -12.84
N ASN A 36 4.11 43.19 -13.51
CA ASN A 36 3.06 42.31 -14.06
C ASN A 36 2.80 41.09 -13.17
N SER A 37 3.24 41.12 -11.91
CA SER A 37 3.15 40.02 -10.94
C SER A 37 3.85 38.72 -11.39
N VAL A 38 4.84 38.82 -12.28
CA VAL A 38 5.64 37.68 -12.73
C VAL A 38 6.80 37.48 -11.75
N CYS A 39 6.91 36.30 -11.15
CA CYS A 39 7.97 35.99 -10.20
C CYS A 39 9.35 35.98 -10.88
N ASN A 40 10.31 36.66 -10.26
CA ASN A 40 11.67 36.82 -10.79
C ASN A 40 12.49 35.52 -10.64
N ASN A 41 12.34 34.85 -9.48
CA ASN A 41 13.11 33.67 -9.10
C ASN A 41 12.30 32.36 -9.21
N GLY A 42 11.31 32.33 -10.11
CA GLY A 42 10.42 31.17 -10.24
C GLY A 42 9.43 31.03 -9.08
N CYS A 43 8.88 29.83 -8.91
CA CYS A 43 7.83 29.54 -7.93
C CYS A 43 8.36 28.74 -6.74
N LEU A 44 7.67 28.83 -5.61
CA LEU A 44 7.78 27.86 -4.53
C LEU A 44 7.37 26.46 -5.02
N PRO A 45 7.91 25.37 -4.43
CA PRO A 45 7.46 24.02 -4.73
C PRO A 45 5.94 23.88 -4.63
N GLY A 46 5.34 23.14 -5.57
CA GLY A 46 3.89 22.98 -5.64
C GLY A 46 3.14 24.07 -6.41
N PHE A 47 3.83 25.07 -6.98
CA PHE A 47 3.21 26.13 -7.79
C PHE A 47 3.89 26.28 -9.16
N TYR A 48 3.10 26.68 -10.16
CA TYR A 48 3.55 26.97 -11.53
C TYR A 48 2.87 28.21 -12.09
N SER A 49 3.15 28.53 -13.35
CA SER A 49 2.80 29.74 -14.11
C SER A 49 3.79 30.89 -13.88
N LEU A 50 3.68 31.93 -14.70
CA LEU A 50 4.54 33.11 -14.58
C LEU A 50 4.33 33.83 -13.23
N ALA A 51 3.09 33.85 -12.73
CA ALA A 51 2.72 34.49 -11.47
C ALA A 51 2.62 33.51 -10.27
N CYS A 52 2.96 32.22 -10.45
CA CYS A 52 2.91 31.21 -9.39
C CYS A 52 1.54 31.06 -8.69
N ALA A 53 0.46 31.44 -9.39
CA ALA A 53 -0.91 31.41 -8.87
C ALA A 53 -1.58 30.04 -9.00
N GLN A 54 -1.01 29.13 -9.79
CA GLN A 54 -1.59 27.81 -10.07
C GLN A 54 -0.79 26.73 -9.34
N SER A 55 -1.49 25.73 -8.82
CA SER A 55 -0.85 24.63 -8.09
C SER A 55 -0.48 23.46 -9.02
N CYS A 56 0.70 22.90 -8.82
CA CYS A 56 1.12 21.65 -9.42
C CYS A 56 0.13 20.52 -9.11
N GLY A 57 0.22 19.43 -9.89
CA GLY A 57 -0.47 18.20 -9.54
C GLY A 57 0.13 17.54 -8.31
N LYS A 58 -0.17 16.25 -8.12
CA LYS A 58 0.31 15.50 -6.95
C LYS A 58 1.72 14.96 -7.18
N CYS A 59 2.65 15.86 -7.52
CA CYS A 59 4.05 15.53 -7.76
C CYS A 59 4.71 14.96 -6.49
N GLY A 60 5.61 14.00 -6.67
CA GLY A 60 6.43 13.44 -5.60
C GLY A 60 7.55 14.39 -5.16
N GLY A 61 8.42 13.91 -4.27
CA GLY A 61 9.53 14.70 -3.75
C GLY A 61 9.05 15.95 -3.00
N ASN A 62 9.54 17.12 -3.42
CA ASN A 62 9.12 18.41 -2.86
C ASN A 62 7.82 18.97 -3.50
N GLY A 63 7.19 18.23 -4.42
CA GLY A 63 5.97 18.66 -5.11
C GLY A 63 6.19 19.67 -6.24
N SER A 64 7.43 19.93 -6.65
CA SER A 64 7.73 20.89 -7.72
C SER A 64 7.34 20.36 -9.09
N CYS A 65 6.96 21.29 -9.95
CA CYS A 65 6.67 21.02 -11.34
C CYS A 65 7.18 22.16 -12.21
N ASN A 66 7.44 21.83 -13.47
CA ASN A 66 7.90 22.77 -14.46
C ASN A 66 6.93 23.95 -14.57
N ARG A 67 7.49 25.15 -14.48
CA ARG A 67 6.75 26.42 -14.45
C ARG A 67 5.78 26.61 -15.62
N LEU A 68 6.07 26.05 -16.79
CA LEU A 68 5.28 26.23 -18.01
C LEU A 68 4.55 24.94 -18.42
N SER A 69 5.25 23.82 -18.53
CA SER A 69 4.66 22.56 -18.99
C SER A 69 3.83 21.86 -17.91
N ARG A 70 4.02 22.23 -16.64
CA ARG A 70 3.38 21.65 -15.44
C ARG A 70 3.82 20.22 -15.12
N PHE A 71 4.80 19.70 -15.86
CA PHE A 71 5.29 18.34 -15.65
C PHE A 71 6.04 18.30 -14.32
N CYS A 72 5.81 17.26 -13.52
CA CYS A 72 6.55 17.11 -12.27
C CYS A 72 8.06 17.01 -12.57
N ASP A 73 8.86 17.75 -11.80
CA ASP A 73 10.30 17.83 -12.05
C ASP A 73 10.98 16.48 -11.80
N GLU A 74 10.48 15.77 -10.79
CA GLU A 74 10.72 14.34 -10.61
C GLU A 74 9.59 13.58 -11.32
N SER A 75 9.94 12.57 -12.12
CA SER A 75 8.99 11.64 -12.76
C SER A 75 8.37 10.66 -11.73
N SER A 76 7.89 11.21 -10.61
CA SER A 76 7.31 10.51 -9.47
C SER A 76 6.08 11.28 -8.99
N CYS A 77 5.08 10.56 -8.47
CA CYS A 77 3.85 11.12 -7.94
C CYS A 77 3.66 10.70 -6.48
N LEU A 78 2.86 11.47 -5.74
CA LEU A 78 2.31 10.99 -4.47
C LEU A 78 1.49 9.71 -4.70
N PRO A 79 1.35 8.85 -3.67
CA PRO A 79 0.58 7.62 -3.78
C PRO A 79 -0.81 7.87 -4.36
N ARG A 80 -1.26 6.95 -5.23
CA ARG A 80 -2.53 6.97 -5.96
C ARG A 80 -2.61 7.89 -7.16
N TYR A 81 -1.54 8.58 -7.52
CA TYR A 81 -1.48 9.41 -8.72
C TYR A 81 -0.42 8.93 -9.70
N PHE A 82 -0.64 9.17 -11.00
CA PHE A 82 0.31 8.86 -12.06
C PHE A 82 0.20 9.85 -13.23
N GLY A 83 1.07 9.66 -14.23
CA GLY A 83 1.17 10.47 -15.43
C GLY A 83 2.07 11.71 -15.23
N PRO A 84 2.45 12.38 -16.33
CA PRO A 84 3.43 13.48 -16.31
C PRO A 84 3.04 14.68 -15.43
N LEU A 85 1.75 14.84 -15.18
CA LEU A 85 1.19 15.90 -14.35
C LEU A 85 0.76 15.40 -12.96
N CYS A 86 0.85 14.10 -12.66
CA CYS A 86 0.34 13.49 -11.42
C CYS A 86 -1.10 13.90 -11.06
N ILE A 87 -1.98 13.94 -12.06
CA ILE A 87 -3.42 14.22 -11.88
C ILE A 87 -4.29 13.01 -12.20
N GLN A 88 -3.72 11.99 -12.84
CA GLN A 88 -4.46 10.77 -13.16
C GLN A 88 -4.41 9.84 -11.96
N LEU A 89 -5.51 9.13 -11.71
CA LEU A 89 -5.62 8.24 -10.55
C LEU A 89 -5.11 6.84 -10.89
N CYS A 90 -4.29 6.28 -10.00
CA CYS A 90 -3.96 4.87 -10.04
C CYS A 90 -5.23 4.02 -9.97
N PRO A 91 -5.20 2.78 -10.51
CA PRO A 91 -6.32 1.87 -10.38
C PRO A 91 -6.76 1.70 -8.92
N LEU A 92 -8.08 1.72 -8.69
CA LEU A 92 -8.68 1.76 -7.35
C LEU A 92 -8.22 0.60 -6.45
N ASN A 93 -7.91 -0.54 -7.06
CA ASN A 93 -7.59 -1.78 -6.38
C ASN A 93 -6.09 -2.08 -6.29
N CYS A 94 -5.21 -1.11 -6.54
CA CYS A 94 -3.81 -1.25 -6.19
C CYS A 94 -3.65 -1.49 -4.68
N GLY A 95 -2.80 -2.45 -4.32
CA GLY A 95 -2.43 -2.80 -2.94
C GLY A 95 -1.52 -1.75 -2.30
N GLY A 96 -1.11 -2.01 -1.05
CA GLY A 96 -0.25 -1.12 -0.28
C GLY A 96 -0.87 0.27 -0.05
N ASP A 97 -0.11 1.31 -0.37
CA ASP A 97 -0.54 2.72 -0.32
C ASP A 97 -1.42 3.14 -1.53
N GLY A 98 -1.59 2.24 -2.50
CA GLY A 98 -2.30 2.48 -3.75
C GLY A 98 -1.42 3.09 -4.85
N SER A 99 -0.10 3.03 -4.72
CA SER A 99 0.84 3.49 -5.73
C SER A 99 0.87 2.60 -6.97
N CYS A 100 1.03 3.25 -8.11
CA CYS A 100 1.16 2.62 -9.41
C CYS A 100 2.30 3.27 -10.20
N ASP A 101 2.77 2.56 -11.23
CA ASP A 101 3.83 3.04 -12.12
C ASP A 101 3.43 4.35 -12.80
N PHE A 102 4.40 5.26 -12.91
CA PHE A 102 4.20 6.62 -13.37
C PHE A 102 3.64 6.73 -14.80
N GLN A 103 3.97 5.78 -15.69
CA GLN A 103 3.55 5.83 -17.10
C GLN A 103 2.46 4.81 -17.41
N THR A 104 2.66 3.58 -16.93
CA THR A 104 1.82 2.44 -17.28
C THR A 104 0.66 2.24 -16.32
N ALA A 105 0.66 2.93 -15.17
CA ALA A 105 -0.31 2.77 -14.08
C ALA A 105 -0.50 1.32 -13.59
N ASN A 106 0.50 0.46 -13.79
CA ASN A 106 0.56 -0.86 -13.18
C ASN A 106 0.80 -0.73 -11.68
N CYS A 107 0.06 -1.47 -10.86
CA CYS A 107 0.15 -1.38 -9.40
C CYS A 107 1.49 -1.93 -8.89
N LEU A 108 2.25 -1.10 -8.16
CA LEU A 108 3.61 -1.45 -7.73
C LEU A 108 3.64 -2.49 -6.59
N GLN A 109 2.58 -2.52 -5.79
CA GLN A 109 2.42 -3.43 -4.66
C GLN A 109 1.35 -4.51 -4.94
N GLY A 110 1.16 -4.83 -6.22
CA GLY A 110 0.12 -5.77 -6.66
C GLY A 110 -1.30 -5.26 -6.36
N CYS A 111 -2.24 -6.19 -6.24
CA CYS A 111 -3.66 -5.88 -6.05
C CYS A 111 -4.12 -6.08 -4.61
N LYS A 112 -5.15 -5.33 -4.23
CA LYS A 112 -5.99 -5.67 -3.06
C LYS A 112 -6.57 -7.08 -3.25
N SER A 113 -6.90 -7.74 -2.14
CA SER A 113 -7.54 -9.05 -2.19
C SER A 113 -8.78 -9.01 -3.09
N ARG A 114 -9.01 -10.11 -3.82
CA ARG A 114 -10.11 -10.27 -4.78
C ARG A 114 -9.98 -9.43 -6.05
N PHE A 115 -8.78 -8.95 -6.36
CA PHE A 115 -8.49 -8.31 -7.66
C PHE A 115 -7.23 -8.90 -8.28
N SER A 116 -7.16 -8.89 -9.61
CA SER A 116 -6.04 -9.41 -10.40
C SER A 116 -5.80 -8.59 -11.66
N GLY A 117 -4.71 -8.91 -12.36
CA GLY A 117 -4.14 -8.14 -13.46
C GLY A 117 -3.14 -7.10 -12.98
N THR A 118 -2.31 -6.56 -13.88
CA THR A 118 -1.28 -5.57 -13.52
C THR A 118 -1.88 -4.24 -13.06
N ARG A 119 -3.13 -3.96 -13.49
CA ARG A 119 -3.92 -2.78 -13.11
C ARG A 119 -5.10 -3.10 -12.20
N CYS A 120 -5.23 -4.34 -11.70
CA CYS A 120 -6.26 -4.71 -10.70
C CYS A 120 -7.70 -4.38 -11.10
N GLU A 121 -7.99 -4.41 -12.40
CA GLU A 121 -9.31 -4.12 -12.97
C GLU A 121 -10.23 -5.33 -12.99
N LEU A 122 -9.65 -6.53 -12.87
CA LEU A 122 -10.39 -7.78 -12.86
C LEU A 122 -10.73 -8.15 -11.41
N SER A 123 -12.02 -8.22 -11.10
CA SER A 123 -12.48 -8.81 -9.84
C SER A 123 -12.32 -10.32 -9.88
N VAL A 124 -11.67 -10.88 -8.89
CA VAL A 124 -11.56 -12.32 -8.65
C VAL A 124 -12.66 -12.72 -7.69
N ALA A 125 -13.62 -13.52 -8.18
CA ALA A 125 -14.58 -14.18 -7.33
C ALA A 125 -13.87 -15.31 -6.57
N CYS A 126 -13.98 -15.29 -5.24
CA CYS A 126 -13.61 -16.45 -4.43
C CYS A 126 -14.70 -17.51 -4.55
N PRO A 127 -14.35 -18.81 -4.51
CA PRO A 127 -15.33 -19.89 -4.42
C PRO A 127 -16.23 -19.75 -3.19
N SER A 128 -15.68 -19.23 -2.08
CA SER A 128 -16.40 -18.96 -0.84
C SER A 128 -15.83 -17.74 -0.11
N SER A 129 -16.64 -17.09 0.75
CA SER A 129 -16.18 -16.04 1.66
C SER A 129 -15.24 -16.56 2.76
N THR A 130 -15.25 -17.87 2.99
CA THR A 130 -14.42 -18.59 3.97
C THR A 130 -13.02 -18.90 3.46
N CYS A 131 -12.69 -18.61 2.20
CA CYS A 131 -11.30 -18.60 1.74
C CYS A 131 -10.50 -17.56 2.54
N ARG A 132 -9.23 -17.86 2.78
CA ARG A 132 -8.28 -16.90 3.36
C ARG A 132 -7.86 -15.85 2.32
N ASP A 133 -7.61 -14.63 2.78
CA ASP A 133 -7.01 -13.58 1.95
C ASP A 133 -5.46 -13.71 1.95
N PRO A 134 -4.75 -13.36 0.87
CA PRO A 134 -5.29 -12.91 -0.42
C PRO A 134 -5.98 -14.06 -1.16
N CYS A 135 -7.19 -13.82 -1.65
CA CYS A 135 -7.93 -14.84 -2.36
C CYS A 135 -7.60 -14.79 -3.85
N GLN A 136 -6.89 -15.81 -4.32
CA GLN A 136 -6.66 -16.04 -5.75
C GLN A 136 -7.37 -17.34 -6.14
N SER A 137 -8.32 -17.25 -7.06
CA SER A 137 -9.06 -18.39 -7.57
C SER A 137 -8.79 -18.57 -9.05
N ILE A 138 -8.32 -19.74 -9.45
CA ILE A 138 -8.19 -20.12 -10.86
C ILE A 138 -9.56 -20.56 -11.34
N ASN A 139 -10.07 -19.96 -12.43
CA ASN A 139 -11.36 -20.30 -13.05
C ASN A 139 -12.54 -20.41 -12.05
N GLY A 140 -12.54 -19.60 -10.99
CA GLY A 140 -13.62 -19.59 -9.98
C GLY A 140 -13.67 -20.79 -9.02
N GLY A 141 -12.63 -21.64 -8.95
CA GLY A 141 -12.77 -22.98 -8.38
C GLY A 141 -12.01 -23.39 -7.11
N ILE A 142 -10.96 -22.72 -6.60
CA ILE A 142 -10.19 -23.22 -5.43
C ILE A 142 -9.68 -22.07 -4.55
N CYS A 143 -9.74 -22.23 -3.22
CA CYS A 143 -9.12 -21.34 -2.23
C CYS A 143 -7.61 -21.64 -2.11
N THR A 144 -6.80 -21.07 -3.00
CA THR A 144 -5.34 -21.32 -3.03
C THR A 144 -4.58 -20.91 -1.76
N SER A 145 -5.10 -19.93 -1.02
CA SER A 145 -4.53 -19.47 0.27
C SER A 145 -5.06 -20.26 1.48
N GLY A 146 -5.81 -21.34 1.23
CA GLY A 146 -6.45 -22.16 2.24
C GLY A 146 -7.69 -21.51 2.86
N CYS A 147 -8.11 -22.07 3.99
CA CYS A 147 -9.37 -21.74 4.64
C CYS A 147 -9.17 -20.83 5.85
N ARG A 148 -10.18 -20.02 6.15
CA ARG A 148 -10.33 -19.38 7.46
C ARG A 148 -10.53 -20.45 8.52
N SER A 149 -10.08 -20.15 9.75
CA SER A 149 -10.21 -21.06 10.89
C SER A 149 -11.65 -21.56 11.06
N GLY A 150 -11.80 -22.86 11.30
CA GLY A 150 -13.10 -23.50 11.41
C GLY A 150 -13.67 -24.01 10.08
N TYR A 151 -12.95 -23.87 8.96
CA TYR A 151 -13.36 -24.40 7.67
C TYR A 151 -12.27 -25.25 7.01
N PHE A 152 -12.68 -26.18 6.15
CA PHE A 152 -11.79 -27.08 5.41
C PHE A 152 -12.34 -27.43 4.01
N GLY A 153 -11.49 -28.05 3.19
CA GLY A 153 -11.73 -28.43 1.80
C GLY A 153 -11.26 -27.38 0.78
N GLU A 154 -11.14 -27.78 -0.48
CA GLU A 154 -10.55 -26.99 -1.56
C GLU A 154 -11.25 -25.63 -1.79
N ILE A 155 -12.54 -25.53 -1.48
CA ILE A 155 -13.33 -24.29 -1.58
C ILE A 155 -13.79 -23.76 -0.22
N CYS A 156 -13.30 -24.34 0.88
CA CYS A 156 -13.59 -23.93 2.25
C CYS A 156 -15.07 -23.90 2.64
N ASN A 157 -15.92 -24.67 1.99
CA ASN A 157 -17.36 -24.72 2.25
C ASN A 157 -17.77 -25.73 3.34
N ARG A 158 -16.81 -26.45 3.94
CA ARG A 158 -17.07 -27.42 5.00
C ARG A 158 -16.58 -26.89 6.34
N VAL A 159 -17.34 -27.12 7.41
CA VAL A 159 -17.05 -26.62 8.77
C VAL A 159 -16.32 -27.69 9.59
N CYS A 160 -15.26 -27.30 10.30
CA CYS A 160 -14.56 -28.18 11.25
C CYS A 160 -15.49 -28.58 12.41
N ASN A 161 -15.67 -29.87 12.64
CA ASN A 161 -16.48 -30.41 13.74
C ASN A 161 -15.59 -30.99 14.85
N CYS A 162 -14.75 -30.14 15.44
CA CYS A 162 -13.81 -30.54 16.49
C CYS A 162 -14.33 -30.18 17.88
N GLN A 163 -13.98 -31.01 18.87
CA GLN A 163 -14.34 -30.79 20.26
C GLN A 163 -13.79 -29.43 20.75
N ASN A 164 -14.57 -28.70 21.55
CA ASN A 164 -14.21 -27.36 22.05
C ASN A 164 -13.84 -26.33 20.97
N ASN A 165 -14.44 -26.41 19.77
CA ASN A 165 -14.13 -25.49 18.66
C ASN A 165 -12.64 -25.57 18.21
N GLY A 166 -12.00 -26.73 18.38
CA GLY A 166 -10.61 -26.96 18.00
C GLY A 166 -10.32 -26.75 16.50
N ALA A 167 -9.06 -26.48 16.18
CA ALA A 167 -8.61 -26.36 14.79
C ALA A 167 -8.67 -27.72 14.06
N CYS A 168 -8.94 -27.68 12.77
CA CYS A 168 -8.86 -28.86 11.91
C CYS A 168 -7.92 -28.61 10.72
N VAL A 169 -7.30 -29.68 10.24
CA VAL A 169 -6.44 -29.69 9.05
C VAL A 169 -7.26 -29.22 7.86
N GLN A 170 -6.76 -28.22 7.15
CA GLN A 170 -7.54 -27.47 6.16
C GLN A 170 -7.94 -28.30 4.93
N ASP A 171 -7.21 -29.36 4.58
CA ASP A 171 -7.53 -30.19 3.42
C ASP A 171 -8.47 -31.35 3.78
N THR A 172 -8.28 -31.94 4.95
CA THR A 172 -8.93 -33.20 5.35
C THR A 172 -10.07 -33.00 6.35
N GLY A 173 -10.10 -31.89 7.08
CA GLY A 173 -11.06 -31.65 8.16
C GLY A 173 -10.76 -32.40 9.46
N VAL A 174 -9.62 -33.11 9.54
CA VAL A 174 -9.21 -33.88 10.72
C VAL A 174 -8.79 -32.93 11.84
N CYS A 175 -9.29 -33.16 13.05
CA CYS A 175 -8.98 -32.30 14.20
C CYS A 175 -7.52 -32.42 14.60
N GLU A 176 -6.86 -31.27 14.78
CA GLU A 176 -5.55 -31.20 15.40
C GLU A 176 -5.75 -31.48 16.89
N SER A 177 -5.60 -32.74 17.29
CA SER A 177 -5.58 -33.12 18.71
C SER A 177 -4.52 -32.27 19.40
N ILE A 178 -4.95 -31.42 20.35
CA ILE A 178 -4.05 -30.64 21.22
C ILE A 178 -2.99 -31.61 21.70
N SER A 179 -1.74 -31.36 21.30
CA SER A 179 -0.58 -32.09 21.81
C SER A 179 -0.49 -31.80 23.30
N GLN A 180 -1.23 -32.56 24.11
CA GLN A 180 -0.97 -32.62 25.53
C GLN A 180 0.32 -33.41 25.66
N THR A 181 1.41 -32.66 25.79
CA THR A 181 2.62 -33.09 26.49
C THR A 181 2.25 -33.44 27.92
N THR A 182 1.58 -34.56 28.11
CA THR A 182 1.49 -35.26 29.37
C THR A 182 1.71 -36.71 29.04
N SER A 183 2.98 -37.12 29.08
CA SER A 183 3.43 -38.48 29.39
C SER A 183 2.39 -39.59 29.24
N VAL A 184 1.89 -39.85 28.02
CA VAL A 184 1.09 -41.04 27.78
C VAL A 184 2.08 -42.12 27.40
N THR A 185 2.47 -42.91 28.40
CA THR A 185 2.97 -44.26 28.15
C THR A 185 1.89 -44.97 27.35
N VAL A 186 2.11 -45.16 26.05
CA VAL A 186 1.20 -45.93 25.20
C VAL A 186 1.24 -47.38 25.71
N PRO A 187 0.12 -47.99 26.14
CA PRO A 187 0.10 -49.40 26.44
C PRO A 187 0.07 -50.16 25.12
N THR A 188 1.23 -50.53 24.57
CA THR A 188 1.29 -51.52 23.51
C THR A 188 1.07 -52.90 24.13
N LYS A 189 -0.18 -53.37 24.12
CA LYS A 189 -0.45 -54.79 24.31
C LYS A 189 -0.05 -55.52 23.03
N PHE A 190 1.16 -56.08 23.02
CA PHE A 190 1.43 -57.26 22.20
C PHE A 190 1.02 -58.49 23.01
N SER A 191 0.02 -59.19 22.50
CA SER A 191 -0.28 -60.56 22.90
C SER A 191 0.92 -61.41 22.50
N ASP A 192 1.83 -61.63 23.46
CA ASP A 192 2.59 -62.86 23.71
C ASP A 192 3.82 -62.59 24.59
N GLY A 193 3.56 -62.13 25.83
CA GLY A 193 4.11 -62.79 27.01
C GLY A 193 5.61 -62.77 27.37
N LYS A 194 6.47 -61.87 26.86
CA LYS A 194 7.81 -61.66 27.46
C LYS A 194 8.28 -60.18 27.40
N THR A 195 8.47 -59.56 28.56
CA THR A 195 9.03 -58.20 28.70
C THR A 195 10.56 -58.25 28.77
N ALA A 196 11.25 -57.53 27.88
CA ALA A 196 12.64 -57.14 28.05
C ALA A 196 12.77 -55.62 27.80
N TYR A 197 13.36 -54.90 28.74
CA TYR A 197 13.63 -53.46 28.63
C TYR A 197 15.03 -53.24 28.07
N GLN A 198 15.16 -52.55 26.93
CA GLN A 198 16.43 -52.01 26.47
C GLN A 198 16.38 -50.48 26.42
N ARG A 199 17.49 -49.87 26.86
CA ARG A 199 17.69 -48.42 26.94
C ARG A 199 18.27 -47.95 25.60
N ALA A 200 17.61 -47.02 24.91
CA ALA A 200 18.20 -46.34 23.75
C ALA A 200 19.10 -45.18 24.22
N PRO A 201 20.23 -44.90 23.55
CA PRO A 201 21.16 -43.85 23.94
C PRO A 201 20.69 -42.46 23.48
N ALA A 202 21.15 -41.44 24.22
CA ALA A 202 20.94 -40.03 23.89
C ALA A 202 21.87 -39.60 22.76
N GLU A 203 21.33 -39.02 21.69
CA GLU A 203 22.13 -38.29 20.69
C GLU A 203 21.91 -36.79 20.86
N GLY A 204 23.03 -36.08 20.97
CA GLY A 204 23.15 -34.67 21.34
C GLY A 204 23.16 -33.70 20.17
N ASP A 205 23.10 -32.42 20.54
CA ASP A 205 23.01 -31.23 19.68
C ASP A 205 24.15 -31.11 18.65
N PRO A 206 23.85 -30.73 17.38
CA PRO A 206 24.86 -30.41 16.39
C PRO A 206 25.06 -28.90 16.34
N ASN A 207 26.12 -28.37 16.93
CA ASN A 207 26.73 -27.07 16.54
C ASN A 207 28.07 -26.86 17.26
N ASN A 208 29.17 -27.39 16.72
CA ASN A 208 30.50 -26.78 16.92
C ASN A 208 31.48 -27.21 15.80
N TYR A 209 31.69 -26.32 14.83
CA TYR A 209 32.81 -26.39 13.89
C TYR A 209 33.97 -25.58 14.49
N GLY A 210 35.06 -26.27 14.82
CA GLY A 210 36.28 -25.68 15.39
C GLY A 210 37.10 -24.88 14.39
N SER A 211 37.88 -23.94 14.95
CA SER A 211 39.19 -23.50 14.43
C SER A 211 40.30 -24.35 15.04
#